data_AF-A0A814Z4J6-F1
#
_entry.id   AF-A0A814Z4J6-F1
#
_cell.length_a   1.000
_cell.length_b   1.000
_cell.length_c   1.000
_cell.angle_alpha   90.00
_cell.angle_beta   90.00
_cell.angle_gamma   90.00
#
_symmetry.space_group_name_H-M   'P 1'
#
loop_
_entity.id
_entity.type
_entity.pdbx_description
1 polymer ?
#
loop_
_entity_poly.entity_id
_entity_poly.type
_entity_poly.pdbx_seq_one_letter_code
_entity_poly.pdbx_strand_id
1 'polypeptide(L)'
;IHMMFLDGSSPDPCSDSYCGSKPFSEVETAQVAQFLSNHNDTIVHYINFHAFSQYWMVPWAYTTTRPAEFKLLDDGSAEAVQAIMAVENTKYTHDSVAQIIYVASGSTVDWTYGTANIIFSYGVELRDTGDYGFLLPENQIIPTGKETLAGELALLKYIERHVITFIIFFCFFCYPKILTGIPIPAKPMGPCPGCNGILA
;
A
#
# COMPACT_ATOMS: atom_id res chain seq x y z
N ILE A 1 4.40 -12.55 6.21
CA ILE A 1 3.98 -13.16 7.52
C ILE A 1 5.12 -13.22 8.56
N HIS A 2 6.41 -13.26 8.16
CA HIS A 2 7.56 -13.35 9.09
C HIS A 2 7.90 -12.07 9.89
N MET A 3 7.05 -11.04 9.89
CA MET A 3 7.42 -9.68 10.31
C MET A 3 6.75 -9.25 11.62
N MET A 4 6.14 -10.16 12.39
CA MET A 4 5.29 -9.80 13.54
C MET A 4 6.02 -9.75 14.90
N PHE A 5 7.22 -10.34 14.98
CA PHE A 5 7.98 -10.48 16.22
C PHE A 5 9.37 -9.85 16.13
N LEU A 6 9.50 -8.85 15.26
CA LEU A 6 10.72 -8.04 15.13
C LEU A 6 10.59 -6.77 15.97
N ASP A 7 11.65 -5.97 16.01
CA ASP A 7 11.66 -4.68 16.69
C ASP A 7 10.44 -3.83 16.32
N GLY A 8 9.92 -3.07 17.30
CA GLY A 8 8.72 -2.23 17.10
C GLY A 8 7.39 -2.89 17.45
N SER A 9 7.39 -4.09 18.02
CA SER A 9 6.23 -4.70 18.67
C SER A 9 6.64 -5.42 19.96
N SER A 10 5.66 -5.85 20.76
CA SER A 10 5.88 -6.51 22.04
C SER A 10 5.17 -7.86 22.12
N PRO A 11 5.80 -8.92 22.68
CA PRO A 11 5.11 -10.16 23.02
C PRO A 11 4.41 -10.11 24.38
N ASP A 12 4.56 -9.03 25.14
CA ASP A 12 3.89 -8.85 26.45
C ASP A 12 2.43 -8.43 26.24
N PRO A 13 1.43 -9.24 26.67
CA PRO A 13 0.01 -8.90 26.57
C PRO A 13 -0.40 -7.60 27.28
N CYS A 14 0.42 -7.08 28.19
CA CYS A 14 0.17 -5.83 28.90
C CYS A 14 0.70 -4.58 28.16
N SER A 15 1.41 -4.77 27.04
CA SER A 15 2.00 -3.68 26.26
C SER A 15 0.99 -3.08 25.28
N ASP A 16 1.01 -1.75 25.14
CA ASP A 16 0.20 -1.06 24.12
C ASP A 16 0.53 -1.50 22.68
N SER A 17 1.73 -2.04 22.45
CA SER A 17 2.18 -2.59 21.17
C SER A 17 2.21 -4.13 21.17
N TYR A 18 1.38 -4.77 22.01
CA TYR A 18 1.24 -6.22 22.02
C TYR A 18 0.87 -6.73 20.62
N CYS A 19 1.70 -7.59 20.04
CA CYS A 19 1.46 -8.05 18.68
C CYS A 19 0.35 -9.11 18.59
N GLY A 20 0.09 -9.87 19.66
CA GLY A 20 -0.82 -11.01 19.63
C GLY A 20 -0.10 -12.35 19.72
N SER A 21 -0.87 -13.43 19.77
CA SER A 21 -0.31 -14.78 19.95
C SER A 21 0.29 -15.38 18.67
N LYS A 22 -0.15 -14.91 17.50
CA LYS A 22 0.32 -15.33 16.16
C LYS A 22 -0.18 -14.34 15.10
N PRO A 23 0.38 -14.33 13.87
CA PRO A 23 -0.12 -13.51 12.78
C PRO A 23 -1.61 -13.71 12.55
N PHE A 24 -2.35 -12.60 12.52
CA PHE A 24 -3.80 -12.59 12.38
C PHE A 24 -4.54 -13.35 13.49
N SER A 25 -4.07 -13.25 14.75
CA SER A 25 -4.81 -13.76 15.91
C SER A 25 -6.11 -13.00 16.15
N GLU A 26 -6.13 -11.70 15.87
CA GLU A 26 -7.30 -10.85 16.04
C GLU A 26 -8.26 -11.03 14.86
N VAL A 27 -9.55 -11.25 15.15
CA VAL A 27 -10.56 -11.55 14.13
C VAL A 27 -10.69 -10.40 13.13
N GLU A 28 -10.56 -9.15 13.58
CA GLU A 28 -10.61 -7.95 12.76
C GLU A 28 -9.52 -7.97 11.69
N THR A 29 -8.27 -8.23 12.10
CA THR A 29 -7.13 -8.27 11.17
C THR A 29 -7.20 -9.48 10.24
N ALA A 30 -7.66 -10.64 10.74
CA ALA A 30 -7.83 -11.84 9.95
C ALA A 30 -8.86 -11.66 8.83
N GLN A 31 -10.00 -11.01 9.13
CA GLN A 31 -11.05 -10.77 8.15
C GLN A 31 -10.61 -9.77 7.07
N VAL A 32 -9.89 -8.71 7.44
CA VAL A 32 -9.31 -7.76 6.47
C VAL A 32 -8.29 -8.46 5.58
N ALA A 33 -7.37 -9.25 6.17
CA ALA A 33 -6.37 -9.98 5.41
C ALA A 33 -7.01 -11.00 4.44
N GLN A 34 -8.06 -11.70 4.88
CA GLN A 34 -8.79 -12.63 4.02
C GLN A 34 -9.49 -11.88 2.88
N PHE A 35 -10.17 -10.77 3.15
CA PHE A 35 -10.83 -9.98 2.12
C PHE A 35 -9.83 -9.50 1.06
N LEU A 36 -8.72 -8.90 1.48
CA LEU A 36 -7.69 -8.40 0.56
C LEU A 36 -7.04 -9.53 -0.23
N SER A 37 -6.77 -10.68 0.40
CA SER A 37 -6.19 -11.84 -0.29
C SER A 37 -7.12 -12.41 -1.36
N ASN A 38 -8.43 -12.40 -1.12
CA ASN A 38 -9.44 -12.89 -2.06
C ASN A 38 -9.69 -11.95 -3.25
N HIS A 39 -9.18 -10.72 -3.20
CA HIS A 39 -9.38 -9.69 -4.23
C HIS A 39 -8.05 -9.05 -4.66
N ASN A 40 -6.92 -9.73 -4.45
CA ASN A 40 -5.59 -9.19 -4.76
C ASN A 40 -5.32 -9.03 -6.27
N ASP A 41 -6.18 -9.60 -7.11
CA ASP A 41 -6.20 -9.47 -8.56
C ASP A 41 -6.93 -8.20 -9.04
N THR A 42 -7.73 -7.58 -8.17
CA THR A 42 -8.59 -6.43 -8.50
C THR A 42 -8.27 -5.19 -7.68
N ILE A 43 -7.83 -5.34 -6.43
CA ILE A 43 -7.45 -4.23 -5.56
C ILE A 43 -6.03 -3.77 -5.90
N VAL A 44 -5.93 -2.55 -6.44
CA VAL A 44 -4.65 -1.96 -6.87
C VAL A 44 -4.03 -1.01 -5.86
N HIS A 45 -4.81 -0.54 -4.89
CA HIS A 45 -4.42 0.46 -3.90
C HIS A 45 -4.97 0.11 -2.51
N TYR A 46 -4.15 0.31 -1.49
CA TYR A 46 -4.53 0.21 -0.09
C TYR A 46 -4.07 1.45 0.67
N ILE A 47 -4.93 1.95 1.56
CA ILE A 47 -4.61 3.05 2.45
C ILE A 47 -5.20 2.76 3.85
N ASN A 48 -4.40 2.94 4.90
CA ASN A 48 -4.89 2.95 6.28
C ASN A 48 -4.70 4.33 6.92
N PHE A 49 -5.78 4.84 7.51
CA PHE A 49 -5.78 6.13 8.18
C PHE A 49 -5.63 5.96 9.68
N HIS A 50 -4.76 6.76 10.26
CA HIS A 50 -4.45 6.89 11.67
C HIS A 50 -4.42 8.39 12.04
N ALA A 51 -4.22 8.67 13.31
CA ALA A 51 -3.86 9.98 13.81
C ALA A 51 -2.90 9.79 14.98
N PHE A 52 -2.00 10.71 15.28
CA PHE A 52 -1.76 12.02 14.70
C PHE A 52 -0.31 12.11 14.24
N SER A 53 0.05 13.14 13.47
CA SER A 53 1.41 13.69 13.24
C SER A 53 1.54 14.40 11.89
N GLN A 54 0.52 14.33 11.03
CA GLN A 54 0.52 14.85 9.67
C GLN A 54 1.59 14.17 8.79
N TYR A 55 1.50 12.84 8.66
CA TYR A 55 2.39 12.05 7.82
C TYR A 55 1.65 11.31 6.71
N TRP A 56 2.28 11.19 5.54
CA TRP A 56 1.81 10.36 4.42
C TRP A 56 2.91 9.38 4.02
N MET A 57 2.73 8.12 4.33
CA MET A 57 3.83 7.18 4.50
C MET A 57 3.69 5.99 3.59
N VAL A 58 4.84 5.39 3.28
CA VAL A 58 4.95 4.19 2.44
C VAL A 58 5.69 3.09 3.22
N PRO A 59 5.65 1.83 2.77
CA PRO A 59 6.53 0.79 3.28
C PRO A 59 8.02 1.22 3.20
N TRP A 60 8.91 0.65 3.98
CA TRP A 60 8.67 -0.34 5.03
C TRP A 60 8.54 0.31 6.41
N ALA A 61 7.76 -0.31 7.29
CA ALA A 61 7.71 -0.01 8.70
C ALA A 61 8.66 -0.92 9.50
N TYR A 62 8.82 -2.20 9.13
CA TYR A 62 9.66 -3.14 9.88
C TYR A 62 11.18 -2.95 9.69
N THR A 63 11.61 -2.11 8.74
CA THR A 63 13.03 -1.88 8.44
C THR A 63 13.26 -0.49 7.84
N THR A 64 14.43 0.09 8.07
CA THR A 64 14.86 1.36 7.46
C THR A 64 15.31 1.22 6.01
N THR A 65 15.47 -0.02 5.52
CA THR A 65 15.69 -0.26 4.08
C THR A 65 14.44 0.17 3.32
N ARG A 66 14.62 0.90 2.21
CA ARG A 66 13.50 1.33 1.38
C ARG A 66 13.00 0.19 0.47
N PRO A 67 11.69 0.12 0.15
CA PRO A 67 11.15 -0.85 -0.80
C PRO A 67 11.67 -0.61 -2.22
N ALA A 68 11.55 -1.63 -3.09
CA ALA A 68 12.02 -1.54 -4.46
C ALA A 68 11.31 -0.41 -5.24
N GLU A 69 10.00 -0.28 -5.05
CA GLU A 69 9.16 0.75 -5.66
C GLU A 69 9.12 2.05 -4.84
N PHE A 70 10.04 2.27 -3.89
CA PHE A 70 10.00 3.46 -3.00
C PHE A 70 9.76 4.77 -3.75
N LYS A 71 10.49 5.01 -4.85
CA LYS A 71 10.34 6.25 -5.61
C LYS A 71 8.93 6.41 -6.19
N LEU A 72 8.35 5.33 -6.73
CA LEU A 72 6.97 5.33 -7.27
C LEU A 72 5.97 5.67 -6.16
N LEU A 73 6.15 5.06 -4.98
CA LEU A 73 5.23 5.27 -3.88
C LEU A 73 5.36 6.70 -3.30
N ASP A 74 6.59 7.15 -3.07
CA ASP A 74 6.91 8.45 -2.48
C ASP A 74 6.54 9.63 -3.40
N ASP A 75 6.68 9.49 -4.72
CA ASP A 75 6.17 10.47 -5.68
C ASP A 75 4.63 10.61 -5.56
N GLY A 76 3.92 9.51 -5.32
CA GLY A 76 2.47 9.52 -5.05
C GLY A 76 2.13 10.21 -3.72
N SER A 77 2.90 9.96 -2.66
CA SER A 77 2.78 10.69 -1.39
C SER A 77 3.00 12.18 -1.59
N ALA A 78 4.00 12.57 -2.39
CA ALA A 78 4.30 13.96 -2.69
C ALA A 78 3.12 14.69 -3.37
N GLU A 79 2.44 14.04 -4.33
CA GLU A 79 1.23 14.61 -4.95
C GLU A 79 0.08 14.76 -3.95
N ALA A 80 -0.10 13.79 -3.04
CA ALA A 80 -1.13 13.85 -2.01
C ALA A 80 -0.90 14.99 -1.01
N VAL A 81 0.32 15.14 -0.48
CA VAL A 81 0.62 16.20 0.50
C VAL A 81 0.59 17.59 -0.12
N GLN A 82 0.94 17.73 -1.42
CA GLN A 82 0.78 19.00 -2.14
C GLN A 82 -0.70 19.39 -2.26
N ALA A 83 -1.58 18.43 -2.55
CA ALA A 83 -3.01 18.68 -2.63
C ALA A 83 -3.62 19.03 -1.27
N ILE A 84 -3.20 18.36 -0.19
CA ILE A 84 -3.56 18.72 1.20
C ILE A 84 -3.18 20.17 1.49
N MET A 85 -1.93 20.54 1.23
CA MET A 85 -1.40 21.88 1.48
C MET A 85 -2.17 22.94 0.68
N ALA A 86 -2.63 22.62 -0.53
CA ALA A 86 -3.41 23.56 -1.35
C ALA A 86 -4.81 23.88 -0.80
N VAL A 87 -5.41 23.00 0.02
CA VAL A 87 -6.78 23.19 0.55
C VAL A 87 -6.77 23.96 1.87
N GLU A 88 -5.97 23.52 2.84
CA GLU A 88 -6.00 24.07 4.21
C GLU A 88 -4.64 24.63 4.66
N ASN A 89 -3.62 24.66 3.79
CA ASN A 89 -2.24 25.07 4.11
C ASN A 89 -1.57 24.22 5.20
N THR A 90 -2.09 23.02 5.46
CA THR A 90 -1.50 22.03 6.37
C THR A 90 -0.30 21.36 5.70
N LYS A 91 0.76 21.16 6.47
CA LYS A 91 1.99 20.53 5.98
C LYS A 91 2.07 19.10 6.47
N TYR A 92 2.08 18.17 5.53
CA TYR A 92 2.33 16.77 5.80
C TYR A 92 3.75 16.40 5.34
N THR A 93 4.42 15.54 6.10
CA THR A 93 5.72 14.97 5.72
C THR A 93 5.51 13.57 5.12
N HIS A 94 6.34 13.16 4.16
CA HIS A 94 6.28 11.83 3.55
C HIS A 94 7.66 11.17 3.46
N ASP A 95 7.70 9.86 3.75
CA ASP A 95 8.81 8.92 3.51
C ASP A 95 8.32 7.50 3.86
N SER A 96 9.22 6.52 3.92
CA SER A 96 8.96 5.20 4.49
C SER A 96 8.64 5.30 5.99
N VAL A 97 7.67 4.53 6.49
CA VAL A 97 7.26 4.58 7.92
C VAL A 97 8.44 4.53 8.88
N ALA A 98 9.39 3.60 8.69
CA ALA A 98 10.56 3.46 9.55
C ALA A 98 11.53 4.67 9.54
N GLN A 99 11.49 5.51 8.51
CA GLN A 99 12.36 6.69 8.37
C GLN A 99 11.80 7.91 9.11
N ILE A 100 10.47 8.06 9.17
CA ILE A 100 9.79 9.24 9.73
C ILE A 100 9.23 9.03 11.14
N ILE A 101 8.80 7.81 11.47
CA ILE A 101 8.20 7.49 12.78
C ILE A 101 9.20 6.69 13.61
N TYR A 102 9.24 5.38 13.39
CA TYR A 102 10.11 4.40 14.05
C TYR A 102 9.89 3.05 13.37
N VAL A 103 10.78 2.10 13.65
CA VAL A 103 10.60 0.71 13.20
C VAL A 103 9.39 0.11 13.91
N ALA A 104 8.43 -0.39 13.13
CA ALA A 104 7.20 -1.02 13.61
C ALA A 104 6.95 -2.32 12.85
N SER A 105 7.02 -3.44 13.56
CA SER A 105 6.81 -4.77 12.99
C SER A 105 5.32 -5.14 13.01
N GLY A 106 4.86 -5.95 12.04
CA GLY A 106 3.45 -6.34 11.92
C GLY A 106 2.52 -5.30 11.29
N SER A 107 3.04 -4.19 10.75
CA SER A 107 2.23 -3.14 10.12
C SER A 107 1.44 -3.64 8.91
N THR A 108 0.19 -3.15 8.76
CA THR A 108 -0.66 -3.49 7.62
C THR A 108 -0.07 -3.01 6.30
N VAL A 109 0.56 -1.83 6.27
CA VAL A 109 1.15 -1.28 5.03
C VAL A 109 2.24 -2.19 4.46
N ASP A 110 3.03 -2.80 5.34
CA ASP A 110 4.07 -3.76 4.97
C ASP A 110 3.47 -5.07 4.48
N TRP A 111 2.40 -5.54 5.15
CA TRP A 111 1.74 -6.77 4.74
C TRP A 111 1.03 -6.63 3.38
N THR A 112 0.34 -5.52 3.13
CA THR A 112 -0.36 -5.30 1.86
C THR A 112 0.61 -5.16 0.69
N TYR A 113 1.71 -4.43 0.88
CA TYR A 113 2.76 -4.31 -0.13
C TYR A 113 3.53 -5.62 -0.32
N GLY A 114 4.06 -6.20 0.75
CA GLY A 114 5.01 -7.32 0.68
C GLY A 114 4.42 -8.71 0.58
N THR A 115 3.16 -8.91 1.00
CA THR A 115 2.50 -10.24 0.99
C THR A 115 1.24 -10.25 0.12
N ALA A 116 0.41 -9.21 0.19
CA ALA A 116 -0.81 -9.13 -0.63
C ALA A 116 -0.55 -8.62 -2.06
N ASN A 117 0.68 -8.19 -2.38
CA ASN A 117 1.09 -7.65 -3.69
C ASN A 117 0.30 -6.41 -4.13
N ILE A 118 -0.20 -5.61 -3.18
CA ILE A 118 -0.85 -4.33 -3.45
C ILE A 118 0.24 -3.26 -3.45
N ILE A 119 0.82 -2.97 -4.62
CA ILE A 119 1.98 -2.08 -4.74
C ILE A 119 1.72 -0.71 -4.14
N PHE A 120 0.60 -0.07 -4.50
CA PHE A 120 0.21 1.24 -3.99
C PHE A 120 -0.38 1.13 -2.57
N SER A 121 0.46 0.79 -1.59
CA SER A 121 0.10 0.71 -0.17
C SER A 121 0.62 1.93 0.59
N TYR A 122 -0.26 2.59 1.35
CA TYR A 122 0.05 3.81 2.09
C TYR A 122 -0.51 3.77 3.51
N GLY A 123 0.15 4.48 4.41
CA GLY A 123 -0.38 4.79 5.75
C GLY A 123 -0.35 6.29 6.00
N VAL A 124 -1.40 6.81 6.64
CA VAL A 124 -1.54 8.26 6.84
C VAL A 124 -1.77 8.54 8.32
N GLU A 125 -0.97 9.44 8.89
CA GLU A 125 -1.23 10.06 10.18
C GLU A 125 -1.88 11.42 9.94
N LEU A 126 -3.13 11.58 10.36
CA LEU A 126 -3.88 12.82 10.19
C LEU A 126 -3.42 13.92 11.18
N ARG A 127 -4.18 15.02 11.23
CA ARG A 127 -3.95 16.11 12.18
C ARG A 127 -4.01 15.63 13.64
N ASP A 128 -3.37 16.33 14.56
CA ASP A 128 -2.44 17.46 14.37
C ASP A 128 -0.98 17.01 14.53
N THR A 129 -0.10 17.88 15.00
CA THR A 129 1.30 17.55 15.31
C THR A 129 1.59 17.40 16.81
N GLY A 130 0.55 17.21 17.63
CA GLY A 130 0.65 16.95 19.07
C GLY A 130 0.13 18.05 20.00
N ASP A 131 -0.44 19.14 19.48
CA ASP A 131 -1.06 20.17 20.34
C ASP A 131 -2.30 19.60 21.06
N TYR A 132 -3.10 18.81 20.33
CA TYR A 132 -4.25 18.07 20.82
C TYR A 132 -4.07 16.55 20.69
N GLY A 133 -3.30 16.09 19.69
CA GLY A 133 -3.10 14.67 19.40
C GLY A 133 -4.43 13.96 19.15
N PHE A 134 -4.70 12.90 19.91
CA PHE A 134 -5.95 12.12 19.81
C PHE A 134 -7.21 12.87 20.25
N LEU A 135 -7.08 14.02 20.93
CA LEU A 135 -8.19 14.83 21.42
C LEU A 135 -8.46 16.05 20.53
N LEU A 136 -8.31 15.87 19.22
CA LEU A 136 -8.50 16.91 18.22
C LEU A 136 -9.90 17.54 18.32
N PRO A 137 -10.03 18.88 18.37
CA PRO A 137 -11.33 19.54 18.55
C PRO A 137 -12.31 19.25 17.41
N GLU A 138 -13.61 19.19 17.73
CA GLU A 138 -14.69 18.90 16.77
C GLU A 138 -14.68 19.83 15.55
N ASN A 139 -14.30 21.10 15.74
CA ASN A 139 -14.23 22.08 14.64
C ASN A 139 -13.09 21.80 13.63
N GLN A 140 -12.19 20.85 13.90
CA GLN A 140 -11.16 20.38 12.98
C GLN A 140 -11.58 19.17 12.14
N ILE A 141 -12.69 18.49 12.49
CA ILE A 141 -13.13 17.28 11.78
C ILE A 141 -13.36 17.56 10.29
N ILE A 142 -14.12 18.61 9.97
CA ILE A 142 -14.45 18.95 8.58
C ILE A 142 -13.21 19.47 7.80
N PRO A 143 -12.38 20.39 8.35
CA PRO A 143 -11.12 20.75 7.71
C PRO A 143 -10.21 19.55 7.41
N THR A 144 -10.02 18.64 8.36
CA THR A 144 -9.24 17.41 8.15
C THR A 144 -9.85 16.54 7.05
N GLY A 145 -11.16 16.31 7.07
CA GLY A 145 -11.83 15.54 6.01
C GLY A 145 -11.66 16.15 4.61
N LYS A 146 -11.71 17.48 4.48
CA LYS A 146 -11.55 18.18 3.20
C LYS A 146 -10.14 18.06 2.63
N GLU A 147 -9.13 18.29 3.46
CA GLU A 147 -7.74 18.19 2.99
C GLU A 147 -7.36 16.74 2.67
N THR A 148 -7.78 15.79 3.50
CA THR A 148 -7.51 14.36 3.28
C THR A 148 -8.15 13.86 1.99
N LEU A 149 -9.41 14.25 1.73
CA LEU A 149 -10.08 13.92 0.47
C LEU A 149 -9.34 14.49 -0.75
N ALA A 150 -8.81 15.71 -0.66
CA ALA A 150 -8.03 16.30 -1.74
C ALA A 150 -6.72 15.53 -1.98
N GLY A 151 -6.03 15.13 -0.91
CA GLY A 151 -4.85 14.26 -0.97
C GLY A 151 -5.14 12.91 -1.63
N GLU A 152 -6.22 12.25 -1.20
CA GLU A 152 -6.64 10.95 -1.74
C GLU A 152 -7.02 11.05 -3.23
N LEU A 153 -7.77 12.07 -3.64
CA LEU A 153 -8.11 12.27 -5.04
C LEU A 153 -6.89 12.55 -5.92
N ALA A 154 -5.88 13.26 -5.41
CA ALA A 154 -4.62 13.46 -6.11
C ALA A 154 -3.85 12.15 -6.26
N LEU A 155 -3.75 11.36 -5.19
CA LEU A 155 -3.11 10.05 -5.21
C LEU A 155 -3.82 9.08 -6.18
N LEU A 156 -5.14 9.02 -6.18
CA LEU A 156 -5.89 8.14 -7.09
C LEU A 156 -5.64 8.50 -8.56
N LYS A 157 -5.57 9.79 -8.89
CA LYS A 157 -5.19 10.24 -10.23
C LYS A 157 -3.74 9.85 -10.56
N TYR A 158 -2.83 9.93 -9.60
CA TYR A 158 -1.46 9.46 -9.78
C TYR A 158 -1.43 7.96 -10.10
N ILE A 159 -2.12 7.15 -9.30
CA ILE A 159 -2.20 5.70 -9.48
C ILE A 159 -2.80 5.34 -10.83
N GLU A 160 -3.90 5.98 -11.22
CA GLU A 160 -4.56 5.74 -12.51
C GLU A 160 -3.59 5.89 -13.70
N ARG A 161 -2.77 6.96 -13.70
CA ARG A 161 -1.75 7.19 -14.74
C ARG A 161 -0.71 6.08 -14.81
N HIS A 162 -0.33 5.51 -13.67
CA HIS A 162 0.73 4.50 -13.60
C HIS A 162 0.21 3.09 -13.86
N VAL A 163 -0.98 2.74 -13.36
CA VAL A 163 -1.62 1.44 -13.62
C VAL A 163 -1.96 1.27 -15.11
N ILE A 164 -2.55 2.29 -15.74
CA ILE A 164 -2.89 2.25 -17.17
C ILE A 164 -1.62 2.10 -18.03
N THR A 165 -0.53 2.77 -17.65
CA THR A 165 0.75 2.66 -18.36
C THR A 165 1.31 1.23 -18.30
N PHE A 166 1.21 0.55 -17.16
CA PHE A 166 1.60 -0.86 -17.04
C PHE A 166 0.76 -1.79 -17.91
N ILE A 167 -0.56 -1.61 -17.97
CA ILE A 167 -1.46 -2.41 -18.81
C ILE A 167 -1.15 -2.20 -20.30
N ILE A 168 -0.96 -0.95 -20.72
CA ILE A 168 -0.64 -0.62 -22.12
C ILE A 168 0.73 -1.21 -22.51
N PHE A 169 1.76 -1.04 -21.68
CA PHE A 169 3.08 -1.63 -21.96
C PHE A 169 3.03 -3.16 -22.02
N PHE A 170 2.31 -3.83 -21.11
CA PHE A 170 2.16 -5.28 -21.17
C PHE A 170 1.38 -5.73 -22.42
N CYS A 171 0.31 -5.02 -22.82
CA CYS A 171 -0.42 -5.34 -24.05
C CYS A 171 0.44 -5.15 -25.31
N PHE A 172 1.23 -4.08 -25.40
CA PHE A 172 2.08 -3.83 -26.59
C PHE A 172 3.26 -4.80 -26.70
N PHE A 173 3.88 -5.19 -25.58
CA PHE A 173 5.04 -6.10 -25.60
C PHE A 173 4.66 -7.59 -25.57
N CYS A 174 3.52 -7.96 -24.98
CA CYS A 174 3.05 -9.34 -24.94
C CYS A 174 2.17 -9.70 -26.16
N TYR A 175 1.55 -8.72 -26.82
CA TYR A 175 0.77 -8.91 -28.06
C TYR A 175 1.25 -8.00 -29.23
N PRO A 176 2.49 -8.14 -29.72
CA PRO A 176 2.98 -7.32 -30.84
C PRO A 176 2.32 -7.63 -32.20
N LYS A 177 1.40 -8.59 -32.30
CA LYS A 177 0.94 -9.18 -33.57
C LYS A 177 -0.54 -9.01 -33.93
N ILE A 178 -1.33 -8.24 -33.18
CA ILE A 178 -2.75 -8.01 -33.55
C ILE A 178 -2.89 -6.81 -34.52
N LEU A 179 -1.91 -5.90 -34.59
CA LEU A 179 -2.06 -4.65 -35.35
C LEU A 179 -1.49 -4.66 -36.78
N THR A 180 -0.84 -5.74 -37.25
CA THR A 180 -0.23 -5.76 -38.59
C THR A 180 -1.00 -6.55 -39.65
N GLY A 181 -2.13 -7.19 -39.32
CA GLY A 181 -3.00 -7.85 -40.31
C GLY A 181 -2.33 -8.99 -41.10
N ILE A 182 -1.20 -9.52 -40.65
CA ILE A 182 -0.49 -10.61 -41.34
C ILE A 182 -1.08 -11.95 -40.88
N PRO A 183 -1.65 -12.77 -41.78
CA PRO A 183 -2.19 -14.08 -41.41
C PRO A 183 -1.06 -15.03 -41.00
N ILE A 184 -1.26 -15.75 -39.90
CA ILE A 184 -0.31 -16.73 -39.37
C ILE A 184 -0.50 -18.04 -40.13
N PRO A 185 0.54 -18.67 -40.71
CA PRO A 185 0.43 -20.05 -41.18
C PRO A 185 0.26 -20.96 -39.96
N ALA A 186 -0.80 -21.75 -39.93
CA ALA A 186 -1.05 -22.74 -38.90
C ALA A 186 0.12 -23.74 -38.86
N LYS A 187 0.94 -23.67 -37.81
CA LYS A 187 1.94 -24.70 -37.53
C LYS A 187 1.30 -25.70 -36.56
N PRO A 188 1.38 -27.02 -36.81
CA PRO A 188 0.82 -28.00 -35.90
C PRO A 188 1.52 -27.90 -34.55
N MET A 189 0.74 -27.84 -33.46
CA MET A 189 1.25 -27.95 -32.10
C MET A 189 1.83 -29.35 -31.89
N GLY A 190 3.15 -29.44 -31.75
CA GLY A 190 3.80 -30.62 -31.20
C GLY A 190 3.61 -30.68 -29.67
N PRO A 191 3.71 -31.86 -29.05
CA PRO A 191 3.46 -32.03 -27.62
C PRO A 191 4.49 -31.26 -26.77
N CYS A 192 4.01 -30.63 -25.70
CA CYS A 192 4.80 -29.88 -24.74
C CYS A 192 5.80 -30.81 -24.01
N PRO A 193 7.12 -30.58 -24.09
CA PRO A 193 8.07 -31.34 -23.30
C PRO A 193 8.07 -30.79 -21.86
N GLY A 194 7.62 -31.60 -20.89
CA GLY A 194 7.74 -31.28 -19.46
C GLY A 194 6.62 -31.80 -18.56
N CYS A 195 5.47 -32.21 -19.09
CA CYS A 195 4.42 -32.86 -18.29
C CYS A 195 4.65 -34.38 -18.23
N ASN A 196 5.60 -34.82 -17.40
CA ASN A 196 5.69 -36.22 -16.98
C ASN A 196 5.42 -36.33 -15.47
N GLY A 197 4.27 -36.93 -15.13
CA GLY A 197 3.90 -37.42 -13.79
C GLY A 197 3.58 -36.30 -12.80
N ILE A 198 2.43 -36.26 -12.14
CA ILE A 198 1.84 -37.33 -11.33
C ILE A 198 0.32 -37.12 -11.31
N LEU A 199 -0.42 -38.14 -11.76
CA LEU A 199 -1.78 -38.41 -11.32
C LEU A 199 -1.76 -39.85 -10.80
N ALA A 200 -1.97 -39.99 -9.49
CA ALA A 200 -2.71 -41.05 -8.84
C ALA A 200 -3.26 -40.46 -7.53
#